data_AF-A0A1F8QPU8-F1
#
_entry.id   AF-A0A1F8QPU8-F1
#
_cell.length_a   1.000
_cell.length_b   1.000
_cell.length_c   1.000
_cell.angle_alpha   90.00
_cell.angle_beta   90.00
_cell.angle_gamma   90.00
#
_symmetry.space_group_name_H-M   'P 1'
#
loop_
_entity.id
_entity.type
_entity.pdbx_description
1 polymer ?
#
loop_
_entity_poly.entity_id
_entity_poly.type
_entity_poly.pdbx_seq_one_letter_code
_entity_poly.pdbx_strand_id
1 'polypeptide(L)'
;MAIHRAVQESHGRDAYANETLAWTLLSSYDNDQSQKQGRQYKAKLALLPSVDHVGDRKCKPEFKICSWRTNDAKSDLYYKEFVDLCRKVIAASSQR
;
A
#
# COMPACT_ATOMS: atom_id res chain seq x y z
N MET A 1 -12.55 -8.90 13.23
CA MET A 1 -13.56 -8.35 12.30
C MET A 1 -13.09 -7.11 11.52
N ALA A 2 -12.31 -6.18 12.09
CA ALA A 2 -11.94 -4.95 11.40
C ALA A 2 -11.16 -5.15 10.07
N ILE A 3 -10.21 -6.09 10.01
CA ILE A 3 -9.51 -6.43 8.75
C ILE A 3 -10.47 -7.05 7.73
N HIS A 4 -11.35 -7.96 8.14
CA HIS A 4 -12.36 -8.56 7.25
C HIS A 4 -13.26 -7.50 6.62
N ARG A 5 -13.69 -6.51 7.43
CA ARG A 5 -14.44 -5.36 6.94
C ARG A 5 -13.65 -4.55 5.91
N ALA A 6 -12.36 -4.28 6.18
CA ALA A 6 -11.51 -3.58 5.21
C ALA A 6 -11.36 -4.35 3.89
N VAL A 7 -11.29 -5.68 3.93
CA VAL A 7 -11.30 -6.52 2.73
C VAL A 7 -12.62 -6.37 1.97
N GLN A 8 -13.77 -6.43 2.65
CA GLN A 8 -15.08 -6.24 2.02
C GLN A 8 -15.23 -4.85 1.38
N GLU A 9 -14.82 -3.79 2.10
CA GLU A 9 -14.88 -2.39 1.66
C GLU A 9 -13.89 -2.08 0.52
N SER A 10 -12.81 -2.88 0.37
CA SER A 10 -11.83 -2.64 -0.69
C SER A 10 -12.37 -2.89 -2.09
N HIS A 11 -13.39 -3.75 -2.23
CA HIS A 11 -13.87 -4.24 -3.51
C HIS A 11 -12.73 -4.73 -4.45
N GLY A 12 -11.66 -5.23 -3.85
CA GLY A 12 -10.46 -5.70 -4.55
C GLY A 12 -9.58 -4.60 -5.14
N ARG A 13 -9.71 -3.35 -4.71
CA ARG A 13 -8.96 -2.19 -5.21
C ARG A 13 -8.11 -1.55 -4.12
N ASP A 14 -7.05 -0.88 -4.55
CA ASP A 14 -6.19 -0.07 -3.71
C ASP A 14 -6.96 1.14 -3.16
N ALA A 15 -7.03 1.28 -1.84
CA ALA A 15 -7.78 2.36 -1.20
C ALA A 15 -7.30 3.79 -1.54
N TYR A 16 -6.06 3.95 -2.01
CA TYR A 16 -5.45 5.26 -2.25
C TYR A 16 -5.19 5.53 -3.73
N ALA A 17 -4.76 4.52 -4.48
CA ALA A 17 -4.45 4.62 -5.91
C ALA A 17 -5.60 4.12 -6.81
N ASN A 18 -6.60 3.44 -6.25
CA ASN A 18 -7.75 2.87 -6.97
C ASN A 18 -7.38 1.81 -8.05
N GLU A 19 -6.16 1.27 -7.98
CA GLU A 19 -5.70 0.17 -8.85
C GLU A 19 -6.33 -1.17 -8.42
N THR A 20 -6.62 -2.05 -9.39
CA THR A 20 -7.05 -3.42 -9.08
C THR A 20 -5.91 -4.20 -8.44
N LEU A 21 -6.16 -4.81 -7.28
CA LEU A 21 -5.17 -5.58 -6.56
C LEU A 21 -5.05 -7.00 -7.10
N ALA A 22 -3.84 -7.54 -7.06
CA ALA A 22 -3.54 -8.90 -7.50
C ALA A 22 -3.69 -9.89 -6.33
N TRP A 23 -4.93 -10.26 -6.01
CA TRP A 23 -5.25 -11.20 -4.91
C TRP A 23 -4.61 -12.59 -5.07
N THR A 24 -4.26 -12.97 -6.30
CA THR A 24 -3.51 -14.19 -6.59
C THR A 24 -2.08 -14.18 -6.03
N LEU A 25 -1.55 -13.02 -5.62
CA LEU A 25 -0.25 -12.89 -4.96
C LEU A 25 -0.31 -13.17 -3.46
N LEU A 26 -1.49 -13.35 -2.87
CA LEU A 26 -1.58 -13.72 -1.45
C LEU A 26 -0.80 -15.01 -1.19
N SER A 27 -0.04 -15.02 -0.09
CA SER A 27 0.83 -16.13 0.29
C SER A 27 1.96 -16.45 -0.71
N SER A 28 2.26 -15.56 -1.66
CA SER A 28 3.36 -15.73 -2.64
C SER A 28 4.66 -15.03 -2.25
N TYR A 29 4.72 -14.36 -1.09
CA TYR A 29 5.94 -13.70 -0.61
C TYR A 29 6.95 -14.74 -0.11
N ASP A 30 8.17 -14.66 -0.63
CA ASP A 30 9.29 -15.56 -0.39
C ASP A 30 10.46 -14.74 0.19
N ASN A 31 10.84 -15.07 1.43
CA ASN A 31 11.88 -14.37 2.16
C ASN A 31 13.27 -14.58 1.56
N ASP A 32 13.57 -15.78 1.05
CA ASP A 32 14.87 -16.10 0.47
C ASP A 32 15.06 -15.33 -0.84
N GLN A 33 14.01 -15.27 -1.67
CA GLN A 33 14.02 -14.47 -2.88
C GLN A 33 14.11 -12.97 -2.57
N SER A 34 13.40 -12.50 -1.54
CA SER A 34 13.50 -11.11 -1.10
C SER A 34 14.91 -10.76 -0.63
N GLN A 35 15.61 -11.64 0.09
CA GLN A 35 16.98 -11.38 0.54
C GLN A 35 17.97 -11.34 -0.64
N LYS A 36 17.81 -12.24 -1.62
CA LYS A 36 18.70 -12.34 -2.79
C LYS A 36 18.50 -11.22 -3.81
N GLN A 37 17.25 -10.87 -4.12
CA GLN A 37 16.90 -9.94 -5.21
C GLN A 37 16.47 -8.54 -4.71
N GLY A 38 16.18 -8.39 -3.43
CA GLY A 38 15.86 -7.11 -2.79
C GLY A 38 14.74 -6.34 -3.49
N ARG A 39 15.05 -5.11 -3.92
CA ARG A 39 14.09 -4.19 -4.55
C ARG A 39 13.44 -4.77 -5.81
N GLN A 40 14.20 -5.51 -6.63
CA GLN A 40 13.67 -6.08 -7.87
C GLN A 40 12.59 -7.14 -7.60
N TYR A 41 12.76 -7.93 -6.54
CA TYR A 41 11.75 -8.89 -6.12
C TYR A 41 10.49 -8.20 -5.59
N LYS A 42 10.66 -7.24 -4.68
CA LYS A 42 9.53 -6.48 -4.11
C LYS A 42 8.73 -5.73 -5.18
N ALA A 43 9.38 -5.24 -6.24
CA ALA A 43 8.71 -4.59 -7.36
C ALA A 43 7.74 -5.52 -8.12
N LYS A 44 8.04 -6.82 -8.20
CA LYS A 44 7.13 -7.83 -8.82
C LYS A 44 5.85 -8.03 -8.01
N LEU A 45 5.89 -7.69 -6.72
CA LEU A 45 4.77 -7.77 -5.79
C LEU A 45 4.08 -6.42 -5.60
N ALA A 46 4.28 -5.45 -6.50
CA ALA A 46 3.76 -4.10 -6.34
C ALA A 46 2.25 -4.06 -6.03
N LEU A 47 1.45 -4.92 -6.68
CA LEU A 47 -0.01 -5.01 -6.54
C LEU A 47 -0.49 -6.06 -5.51
N LEU A 48 0.42 -6.65 -4.71
CA LEU A 48 0.07 -7.56 -3.62
C LEU A 48 -0.84 -6.82 -2.63
N PRO A 49 -2.06 -7.33 -2.32
CA PRO A 49 -2.88 -6.75 -1.27
C PRO A 49 -2.14 -6.71 0.07
N SER A 50 -2.14 -5.54 0.70
CA SER A 50 -1.56 -5.30 2.02
C SER A 50 -2.55 -4.55 2.91
N VAL A 51 -2.33 -4.67 4.23
CA VAL A 51 -3.15 -4.00 5.24
C VAL A 51 -2.41 -2.75 5.71
N ASP A 52 -3.00 -1.58 5.48
CA ASP A 52 -2.55 -0.32 6.08
C ASP A 52 -3.33 -0.03 7.37
N HIS A 53 -2.64 0.49 8.38
CA HIS A 53 -3.25 0.92 9.63
C HIS A 53 -3.49 2.42 9.57
N VAL A 54 -4.75 2.83 9.69
CA VAL A 54 -5.12 4.25 9.66
C VAL A 54 -5.26 4.78 11.08
N GLY A 55 -4.65 5.94 11.35
CA GLY A 55 -4.74 6.65 12.63
C GLY A 55 -3.57 6.42 13.58
N ASP A 56 -3.66 7.02 14.77
CA ASP A 56 -2.57 7.11 15.76
C ASP A 56 -2.47 5.88 16.69
N ARG A 57 -3.16 4.78 16.36
CA ARG A 57 -3.23 3.53 17.13
C ARG A 57 -3.80 3.68 18.56
N LYS A 58 -4.30 4.86 18.96
CA LYS A 58 -4.88 5.11 20.29
C LYS A 58 -6.38 4.87 20.36
N CYS A 59 -7.07 4.92 19.22
CA CYS A 59 -8.50 4.66 19.10
C CYS A 59 -8.78 3.24 18.54
N LYS A 60 -10.06 2.94 18.26
CA LYS A 60 -10.43 1.70 17.57
C LYS A 60 -9.60 1.53 16.28
N PRO A 61 -8.98 0.37 16.05
CA PRO A 61 -8.11 0.16 14.90
C PRO A 61 -8.93 0.21 13.61
N GLU A 62 -8.58 1.14 12.74
CA GLU A 62 -9.13 1.26 11.39
C GLU A 62 -8.08 0.78 10.38
N PHE A 63 -8.54 0.03 9.38
CA PHE A 63 -7.68 -0.58 8.37
C PHE A 63 -8.17 -0.23 6.98
N LYS A 64 -7.23 -0.09 6.04
CA LYS A 64 -7.51 -0.03 4.61
C LYS A 64 -6.70 -1.09 3.88
N ILE A 65 -7.28 -1.65 2.83
CA ILE A 65 -6.54 -2.54 1.94
C ILE A 65 -5.97 -1.71 0.80
N CYS A 66 -4.66 -1.80 0.60
CA CYS A 66 -3.95 -1.12 -0.48
C CYS A 66 -2.85 -2.02 -1.03
N SER A 67 -2.30 -1.67 -2.17
CA SER A 67 -1.20 -2.42 -2.77
C SER A 67 0.07 -2.28 -1.91
N TRP A 68 0.93 -3.28 -1.92
CA TRP A 68 2.21 -3.24 -1.22
C TRP A 68 3.02 -2.00 -1.58
N ARG A 69 3.08 -1.66 -2.87
CA ARG A 69 3.82 -0.48 -3.36
C ARG A 69 3.26 0.80 -2.75
N THR A 70 1.94 0.96 -2.74
CA THR A 70 1.30 2.15 -2.16
C THR A 70 1.54 2.24 -0.67
N ASN A 71 1.43 1.12 0.05
CA ASN A 71 1.66 1.07 1.50
C ASN A 71 3.12 1.43 1.85
N ASP A 72 4.07 0.86 1.13
CA ASP A 72 5.52 1.14 1.30
C ASP A 72 5.85 2.60 0.98
N ALA A 73 5.21 3.19 -0.04
CA ALA A 73 5.39 4.60 -0.40
C ALA A 73 4.72 5.57 0.57
N LYS A 74 3.55 5.21 1.10
CA LYS A 74 2.81 6.01 2.10
C LYS A 74 3.56 5.99 3.44
N SER A 75 4.09 4.84 3.84
CA SER A 75 4.79 4.67 5.12
C SER A 75 3.95 5.24 6.28
N ASP A 76 4.58 5.98 7.19
CA ASP A 76 3.94 6.58 8.36
C ASP A 76 3.11 7.85 8.07
N LEU A 77 2.99 8.28 6.81
CA LEU A 77 2.21 9.47 6.46
C LEU A 77 0.71 9.22 6.63
N TYR A 78 0.00 10.24 7.12
CA TYR A 78 -1.45 10.29 6.98
C TYR A 78 -1.84 10.47 5.51
N TYR A 79 -3.05 10.05 5.14
CA TYR A 79 -3.50 10.10 3.74
C TYR A 79 -3.36 11.51 3.12
N LYS A 80 -3.73 12.56 3.87
CA LYS A 80 -3.60 13.94 3.40
C LYS A 80 -2.14 14.32 3.13
N GLU A 81 -1.22 13.93 4.02
CA GLU A 81 0.20 14.22 3.89
C GLU A 81 0.80 13.46 2.70
N PHE A 82 0.39 12.20 2.49
CA PHE A 82 0.81 11.42 1.34
C PHE A 82 0.36 12.05 0.03
N VAL A 83 -0.89 12.49 -0.08
CA VAL A 83 -1.39 13.20 -1.28
C VAL A 83 -0.64 14.52 -1.48
N ASP A 84 -0.41 15.30 -0.41
CA ASP A 84 0.35 16.54 -0.49
C ASP A 84 1.80 16.31 -0.94
N LEU A 85 2.43 15.21 -0.50
CA LEU A 85 3.74 14.78 -1.00
C LEU A 85 3.70 14.42 -2.49
N CYS A 86 2.73 13.61 -2.93
CA CYS A 86 2.57 13.25 -4.34
C CYS A 86 2.42 14.49 -5.24
N ARG A 87 1.64 15.49 -4.81
CA ARG A 87 1.50 16.76 -5.54
C ARG A 87 2.83 17.50 -5.68
N LYS A 88 3.63 17.57 -4.62
CA LYS A 88 4.96 18.20 -4.65
C LYS A 88 5.91 17.47 -5.61
N VAL A 89 5.89 16.13 -5.60
CA VAL A 89 6.69 15.31 -6.52
C VAL A 89 6.30 15.57 -7.98
N ILE A 90 5.00 15.62 -8.28
CA ILE A 90 4.50 15.94 -9.63
C ILE A 90 4.95 17.34 -10.05
N ALA A 91 4.77 18.35 -9.21
CA ALA A 91 5.19 19.73 -9.51
C ALA A 91 6.71 19.83 -9.76
N ALA A 92 7.53 19.10 -9.00
CA ALA A 92 8.98 19.04 -9.21
C ALA A 92 9.38 18.26 -10.47
N SER A 93 8.57 17.29 -10.91
CA SER A 93 8.85 16.49 -12.12
C SER A 93 8.78 17.31 -13.40
N SER A 94 8.00 18.40 -13.42
CA SER A 94 7.92 19.31 -14.57
C SER A 94 9.09 20.29 -14.66
N GLN A 95 10.02 20.29 -13.70
CA GLN A 95 11.17 21.20 -13.63
C GLN A 95 12.51 20.49 -13.92
N ARG A 96 12.46 19.20 -14.27
CA ARG A 96 13.61 18.37 -14.63
C ARG A 96 13.58 18.07 -16.12
#